data_AF-A0A0Q8HYM2-F1
#
_entry.id   AF-A0A0Q8HYM2-F1
#
_cell.length_a   1.000
_cell.length_b   1.000
_cell.length_c   1.000
_cell.angle_alpha   90.00
_cell.angle_beta   90.00
_cell.angle_gamma   90.00
#
_symmetry.space_group_name_H-M   'P 1'
#
loop_
_entity.id
_entity.type
_entity.pdbx_description
1 polymer ?
#
loop_
_entity_poly.entity_id
_entity_poly.type
_entity_poly.pdbx_seq_one_letter_code
_entity_poly.pdbx_strand_id
1 'polypeptide(L)'
;MSFDFDAMLQTIKDKQWSLADIDWDAPGAETVTDELRAKMKPFMADLVWIEHVGARGFASLATKAPTPTIRRIYEYFHAEEQKHANAELALMKRWGMLDEDGTPPEPNINVKLAIKVLDEYGDGLPLTGLATLIPLLECALDGALVKFLLDEVSDPVCHQVFRHINSDEARHITVDFQVLELIGAGPLHKLVIESVALLKPQVVLGLIVVFVPLINKMRDNIVAMGLPEQKLYNAVKRFATIGSRGDFTQRIPAYHVLRAQAAMVVDRTSPYHRLLADPMVRLTSLVPARLLGKPQAWVDELTHEPIAS
;
A
#
# COMPACT_ATOMS: atom_id res chain seq x y z
N MET A 1 5.56 -0.67 -29.05
CA MET A 1 4.76 0.56 -28.88
C MET A 1 5.05 1.10 -27.50
N SER A 2 5.32 2.40 -27.36
CA SER A 2 5.41 3.03 -26.03
C SER A 2 4.02 3.05 -25.39
N PHE A 3 3.96 2.91 -24.06
CA PHE A 3 2.72 3.03 -23.32
C PHE A 3 2.15 4.46 -23.46
N ASP A 4 0.83 4.56 -23.66
CA ASP A 4 0.13 5.83 -23.81
C ASP A 4 -0.46 6.27 -22.47
N PHE A 5 0.25 7.17 -21.79
CA PHE A 5 -0.17 7.70 -20.50
C PHE A 5 -1.40 8.63 -20.62
N ASP A 6 -1.62 9.28 -21.76
CA ASP A 6 -2.79 10.16 -21.93
C ASP A 6 -4.07 9.32 -22.08
N ALA A 7 -4.00 8.23 -22.84
CA ALA A 7 -5.08 7.25 -22.92
C ALA A 7 -5.35 6.57 -21.57
N MET A 8 -4.30 6.26 -20.80
CA MET A 8 -4.46 5.72 -19.44
C MET A 8 -5.09 6.75 -18.49
N LEU A 9 -4.66 8.01 -18.55
CA LEU A 9 -5.28 9.09 -17.76
C LEU A 9 -6.77 9.25 -18.10
N GLN A 10 -7.15 9.14 -19.38
CA GLN A 10 -8.56 9.15 -19.76
C GLN A 10 -9.31 7.93 -19.20
N THR A 11 -8.70 6.75 -19.28
CA THR A 11 -9.27 5.51 -18.70
C THR A 11 -9.50 5.65 -17.19
N ILE A 12 -8.57 6.26 -16.46
CA ILE A 12 -8.71 6.53 -15.02
C ILE A 12 -9.91 7.45 -14.77
N LYS A 13 -10.05 8.53 -15.53
CA LYS A 13 -11.19 9.46 -15.42
C LYS A 13 -12.53 8.80 -15.71
N ASP A 14 -12.59 7.99 -16.77
CA ASP A 14 -13.82 7.34 -17.21
C ASP A 14 -14.30 6.24 -16.25
N LYS A 15 -13.39 5.69 -15.44
CA LYS A 15 -13.66 4.61 -14.49
C LYS A 15 -13.84 5.09 -13.04
N GLN A 16 -13.90 6.40 -12.81
CA GLN A 16 -14.19 6.91 -11.47
C GLN A 16 -15.53 6.38 -10.97
N TRP A 17 -15.56 6.08 -9.68
CA TRP A 17 -16.72 5.60 -8.94
C TRP A 17 -16.78 6.35 -7.60
N SER A 18 -17.96 6.38 -6.98
CA SER A 18 -18.17 7.00 -5.68
C SER A 18 -18.77 6.02 -4.68
N LEU A 19 -18.48 6.22 -3.39
CA LEU A 19 -19.14 5.51 -2.29
C LEU A 19 -20.66 5.76 -2.30
N ALA A 20 -21.11 6.93 -2.76
CA ALA A 20 -22.53 7.27 -2.84
C ALA A 20 -23.31 6.41 -3.85
N ASP A 21 -22.61 5.77 -4.80
CA ASP A 21 -23.21 4.88 -5.81
C ASP A 21 -23.41 3.44 -5.29
N ILE A 22 -22.95 3.15 -4.07
CA ILE A 22 -23.04 1.83 -3.45
C ILE A 22 -24.26 1.79 -2.52
N ASP A 23 -25.08 0.74 -2.65
CA ASP A 23 -26.18 0.47 -1.72
C ASP A 23 -25.63 -0.12 -0.41
N TRP A 24 -25.25 0.75 0.52
CA TRP A 24 -24.70 0.38 1.82
C TRP A 24 -25.71 -0.27 2.76
N ASP A 25 -27.01 -0.23 2.44
CA ASP A 25 -28.09 -0.84 3.21
C ASP A 25 -28.51 -2.21 2.64
N ALA A 26 -27.91 -2.65 1.53
CA ALA A 26 -28.15 -3.97 0.95
C ALA A 26 -27.90 -5.10 1.98
N PRO A 27 -28.58 -6.25 1.88
CA PRO A 27 -28.42 -7.36 2.82
C PRO A 27 -27.01 -7.97 2.78
N GLY A 28 -26.61 -8.66 3.85
CA GLY A 28 -25.39 -9.46 3.94
C GLY A 28 -24.39 -9.01 4.99
N ALA A 29 -24.59 -7.87 5.66
CA ALA A 29 -23.79 -7.47 6.82
C ALA A 29 -23.86 -8.52 7.94
N GLU A 30 -25.01 -9.18 8.09
CA GLU A 30 -25.26 -10.24 9.06
C GLU A 30 -24.43 -11.51 8.82
N THR A 31 -23.83 -11.67 7.64
CA THR A 31 -22.92 -12.78 7.35
C THR A 31 -21.57 -12.63 8.08
N VAL A 32 -21.24 -11.41 8.51
CA VAL A 32 -20.05 -11.14 9.31
C VAL A 32 -20.38 -11.41 10.78
N THR A 33 -20.12 -12.64 11.22
CA THR A 33 -20.37 -13.07 12.60
C THR A 33 -19.51 -12.29 13.60
N ASP A 34 -19.91 -12.30 14.88
CA ASP A 34 -19.15 -11.66 15.96
C ASP A 34 -17.70 -12.17 16.05
N GLU A 35 -17.49 -13.47 15.81
CA GLU A 35 -16.17 -14.10 15.81
C GLU A 35 -15.33 -13.60 14.62
N LEU A 36 -15.89 -13.61 13.41
CA LEU A 36 -15.21 -13.12 12.22
C LEU A 36 -14.89 -11.62 12.35
N ARG A 37 -15.83 -10.84 12.86
CA ARG A 37 -15.66 -9.41 13.14
C ARG A 37 -14.51 -9.15 14.10
N ALA A 38 -14.46 -9.87 15.22
CA ALA A 38 -13.39 -9.72 16.21
C ALA A 38 -12.01 -10.09 15.63
N LYS A 39 -11.97 -11.13 14.79
CA LYS A 39 -10.76 -11.58 14.09
C LYS A 39 -10.28 -10.56 13.04
N MET A 40 -11.21 -9.93 12.31
CA MET A 40 -10.90 -9.01 11.22
C MET A 40 -10.63 -7.57 11.66
N LYS A 41 -11.19 -7.11 12.79
CA LYS A 41 -11.09 -5.70 13.22
C LYS A 41 -9.65 -5.15 13.26
N PRO A 42 -8.64 -5.86 13.83
CA PRO A 42 -7.26 -5.36 13.82
C PRO A 42 -6.68 -5.23 12.41
N PHE A 43 -7.08 -6.14 11.52
CA PHE A 43 -6.63 -6.15 10.13
C PHE A 43 -7.26 -5.01 9.32
N MET A 44 -8.58 -4.83 9.41
CA MET A 44 -9.27 -3.72 8.75
C MET A 44 -8.76 -2.38 9.26
N ALA A 45 -8.46 -2.28 10.56
CA ALA A 45 -7.84 -1.08 11.11
C ALA A 45 -6.50 -0.80 10.43
N ASP A 46 -5.59 -1.78 10.37
CA ASP A 46 -4.31 -1.59 9.68
C ASP A 46 -4.48 -1.28 8.18
N LEU A 47 -5.45 -1.91 7.50
CA LEU A 47 -5.68 -1.76 6.07
C LEU A 47 -6.04 -0.32 5.68
N VAL A 48 -7.01 0.30 6.37
CA VAL A 48 -7.41 1.71 6.17
C VAL A 48 -6.21 2.65 6.20
N TRP A 49 -5.29 2.39 7.13
CA TRP A 49 -4.09 3.21 7.29
C TRP A 49 -3.00 2.91 6.26
N ILE A 50 -2.96 1.70 5.70
CA ILE A 50 -2.02 1.37 4.64
C ILE A 50 -2.45 2.02 3.32
N GLU A 51 -3.74 2.09 3.01
CA GLU A 51 -4.22 2.87 1.84
C GLU A 51 -3.80 4.33 1.98
N HIS A 52 -3.86 4.88 3.19
CA HIS A 52 -3.37 6.23 3.46
C HIS A 52 -1.84 6.38 3.28
N VAL A 53 -1.06 5.32 3.57
CA VAL A 53 0.38 5.27 3.24
C VAL A 53 0.59 5.26 1.72
N GLY A 54 -0.23 4.52 0.97
CA GLY A 54 -0.26 4.54 -0.50
C GLY A 54 -0.55 5.93 -1.05
N ALA A 55 -1.62 6.57 -0.55
CA ALA A 55 -2.03 7.93 -0.91
C ALA A 55 -0.87 8.91 -0.76
N ARG A 56 -0.17 8.86 0.38
CA ARG A 56 1.00 9.70 0.64
C ARG A 56 2.17 9.37 -0.30
N GLY A 57 2.39 8.10 -0.61
CA GLY A 57 3.36 7.65 -1.60
C GLY A 57 3.13 8.29 -2.96
N PHE A 58 1.90 8.23 -3.47
CA PHE A 58 1.51 8.84 -4.73
C PHE A 58 1.60 10.37 -4.71
N ALA A 59 1.21 11.03 -3.61
CA ALA A 59 1.41 12.47 -3.45
C ALA A 59 2.90 12.85 -3.59
N SER A 60 3.81 12.07 -3.00
CA SER A 60 5.24 12.31 -3.15
C SER A 60 5.73 12.06 -4.58
N LEU A 61 5.24 11.01 -5.23
CA LEU A 61 5.56 10.72 -6.63
C LEU A 61 5.07 11.82 -7.58
N ALA A 62 3.89 12.40 -7.35
CA ALA A 62 3.35 13.50 -8.14
C ALA A 62 4.28 14.71 -8.18
N THR A 63 4.93 15.04 -7.05
CA THR A 63 5.91 16.15 -6.98
C THR A 63 7.17 15.92 -7.82
N LYS A 64 7.47 14.65 -8.13
CA LYS A 64 8.71 14.20 -8.81
C LYS A 64 8.43 13.60 -10.19
N ALA A 65 7.18 13.63 -10.64
CA ALA A 65 6.75 12.94 -11.83
C ALA A 65 7.52 13.41 -13.08
N PRO A 66 7.92 12.48 -13.98
CA PRO A 66 8.74 12.82 -15.14
C PRO A 66 7.98 13.60 -16.22
N THR A 67 6.65 13.56 -16.22
CA THR A 67 5.81 14.32 -17.15
C THR A 67 4.57 14.90 -16.45
N PRO A 68 3.96 15.98 -16.99
CA PRO A 68 2.70 16.52 -16.48
C PRO A 68 1.56 15.49 -16.46
N THR A 69 1.46 14.61 -17.47
CA THR A 69 0.44 13.55 -17.51
C THR A 69 0.63 12.56 -16.37
N ILE A 70 1.86 12.09 -16.12
CA ILE A 70 2.15 11.15 -15.01
C ILE A 70 1.89 11.83 -13.66
N ARG A 71 2.24 13.11 -13.52
CA ARG A 71 1.87 13.89 -12.33
C ARG A 71 0.37 13.83 -12.09
N ARG A 72 -0.42 14.09 -13.13
CA ARG A 72 -1.88 14.09 -13.02
C ARG A 72 -2.43 12.71 -12.68
N ILE A 73 -1.85 11.65 -13.24
CA ILE A 73 -2.21 10.27 -12.88
C ILE A 73 -1.95 10.02 -11.38
N TYR A 74 -0.78 10.40 -10.85
CA TYR A 74 -0.49 10.23 -9.42
C TYR A 74 -1.39 11.07 -8.51
N GLU A 75 -1.84 12.24 -8.96
CA GLU A 75 -2.86 13.01 -8.24
C GLU A 75 -4.21 12.26 -8.20
N TYR A 76 -4.59 11.53 -9.26
CA TYR A 76 -5.75 10.65 -9.23
C TYR A 76 -5.53 9.42 -8.34
N PHE A 77 -4.37 8.77 -8.40
CA PHE A 77 -4.07 7.61 -7.55
C PHE A 77 -4.10 7.98 -6.06
N HIS A 78 -3.53 9.13 -5.70
CA HIS A 78 -3.66 9.67 -4.35
C HIS A 78 -5.14 9.78 -3.89
N ALA A 79 -6.02 10.30 -4.75
CA ALA A 79 -7.44 10.42 -4.46
C ALA A 79 -8.18 9.07 -4.45
N GLU A 80 -7.78 8.12 -5.31
CA GLU A 80 -8.30 6.75 -5.32
C GLU A 80 -7.93 6.03 -4.02
N GLU A 81 -6.70 6.14 -3.53
CA GLU A 81 -6.29 5.56 -2.24
C GLU A 81 -7.05 6.14 -1.04
N GLN A 82 -7.29 7.46 -1.04
CA GLN A 82 -8.11 8.08 0.00
C GLN A 82 -9.55 7.54 -0.04
N LYS A 83 -10.07 7.28 -1.24
CA LYS A 83 -11.38 6.68 -1.45
C LYS A 83 -11.42 5.20 -1.05
N HIS A 84 -10.33 4.45 -1.24
CA HIS A 84 -10.18 3.07 -0.75
C HIS A 84 -10.29 3.05 0.78
N ALA A 85 -9.50 3.90 1.47
CA ALA A 85 -9.54 4.03 2.92
C ALA A 85 -10.95 4.37 3.46
N ASN A 86 -11.65 5.30 2.80
CA ASN A 86 -13.02 5.67 3.16
C ASN A 86 -14.01 4.51 2.95
N ALA A 87 -13.88 3.77 1.85
CA ALA A 87 -14.74 2.62 1.58
C ALA A 87 -14.54 1.49 2.60
N GLU A 88 -13.30 1.28 3.04
CA GLU A 88 -12.98 0.33 4.09
C GLU A 88 -13.50 0.77 5.45
N LEU A 89 -13.39 2.05 5.80
CA LEU A 89 -14.02 2.61 7.00
C LEU A 89 -15.54 2.46 6.98
N ALA A 90 -16.18 2.68 5.84
CA ALA A 90 -17.61 2.46 5.66
C ALA A 90 -18.00 0.97 5.87
N LEU A 91 -17.20 0.03 5.36
CA LEU A 91 -17.37 -1.40 5.65
C LEU A 91 -17.19 -1.71 7.14
N MET A 92 -16.18 -1.13 7.79
CA MET A 92 -15.97 -1.27 9.24
C MET A 92 -17.18 -0.76 10.03
N LYS A 93 -17.78 0.37 9.63
CA LYS A 93 -19.00 0.89 10.26
C LYS A 93 -20.17 -0.06 10.05
N ARG A 94 -20.38 -0.52 8.82
CA ARG A 94 -21.45 -1.47 8.44
C ARG A 94 -21.40 -2.76 9.27
N TRP A 95 -20.21 -3.26 9.57
CA TRP A 95 -20.04 -4.47 10.40
C TRP A 95 -20.02 -4.19 11.91
N GLY A 96 -20.15 -2.95 12.36
CA GLY A 96 -20.09 -2.58 13.78
C GLY A 96 -18.69 -2.74 14.38
N MET A 97 -17.64 -2.47 13.59
CA MET A 97 -16.25 -2.47 14.06
C MET A 97 -15.81 -1.11 14.62
N LEU A 98 -16.48 -0.02 14.25
CA LEU A 98 -16.18 1.34 14.76
C LEU A 98 -16.90 1.61 16.09
N ASP A 99 -16.46 2.66 16.80
CA ASP A 99 -17.16 3.17 17.97
C ASP A 99 -18.41 3.99 17.57
N GLU A 100 -19.17 4.47 18.56
CA GLU A 100 -20.42 5.21 18.34
C GLU A 100 -20.21 6.50 17.52
N ASP A 101 -19.04 7.12 17.66
CA ASP A 101 -18.65 8.33 16.93
C ASP A 101 -18.11 8.02 15.52
N GLY A 102 -17.92 6.73 15.18
CA GLY A 102 -17.38 6.30 13.89
C GLY A 102 -15.92 6.71 13.69
N THR A 103 -15.17 6.85 14.78
CA THR A 103 -13.76 7.25 14.79
C THR A 103 -12.92 6.19 14.07
N PRO A 104 -12.02 6.60 13.16
CA PRO A 104 -11.06 5.68 12.56
C PRO A 104 -10.28 4.93 13.65
N PRO A 105 -10.18 3.59 13.56
CA PRO A 105 -9.49 2.81 14.57
C PRO A 105 -8.00 3.14 14.58
N GLU A 106 -7.36 3.09 15.74
CA GLU A 106 -5.91 3.34 15.80
C GLU A 106 -5.12 2.20 15.13
N PRO A 107 -4.14 2.51 14.25
CA PRO A 107 -3.32 1.48 13.63
C PRO A 107 -2.35 0.87 14.63
N ASN A 108 -1.80 -0.29 14.27
CA ASN A 108 -0.68 -0.85 15.02
C ASN A 108 0.55 0.08 15.00
N ILE A 109 1.45 -0.11 15.97
CA ILE A 109 2.62 0.77 16.16
C ILE A 109 3.58 0.83 14.95
N ASN A 110 3.68 -0.26 14.19
CA ASN A 110 4.55 -0.32 13.01
C ASN A 110 3.95 0.46 11.83
N VAL A 111 2.62 0.40 11.67
CA VAL A 111 1.89 1.23 10.70
C VAL A 111 1.97 2.70 11.10
N LYS A 112 1.82 3.04 12.38
CA LYS A 112 2.06 4.42 12.87
C LYS A 112 3.46 4.93 12.56
N LEU A 113 4.47 4.08 12.75
CA LEU A 113 5.85 4.41 12.44
C LEU A 113 6.05 4.61 10.93
N ALA A 114 5.39 3.80 10.09
CA ALA A 114 5.35 3.94 8.64
C ALA A 114 4.79 5.28 8.21
N ILE A 115 3.61 5.63 8.71
CA ILE A 115 2.98 6.93 8.45
C ILE A 115 3.91 8.06 8.84
N LYS A 116 4.43 8.05 10.08
CA LYS A 116 5.29 9.13 10.58
C LYS A 116 6.54 9.32 9.73
N VAL A 117 7.23 8.24 9.37
CA VAL A 117 8.46 8.33 8.58
C VAL A 117 8.18 8.72 7.14
N LEU A 118 7.08 8.25 6.55
CA LEU A 118 6.72 8.65 5.20
C LEU A 118 6.26 10.11 5.14
N ASP A 119 5.55 10.59 6.17
CA ASP A 119 5.17 11.98 6.32
C ASP A 119 6.42 12.89 6.43
N GLU A 120 7.30 12.59 7.38
CA GLU A 120 8.50 13.40 7.66
C GLU A 120 9.57 13.34 6.57
N TYR A 121 9.77 12.17 5.93
CA TYR A 121 10.91 11.93 5.05
C TYR A 121 10.54 11.53 3.62
N GLY A 122 9.27 11.22 3.34
CA GLY A 122 8.83 10.72 2.03
C GLY A 122 9.21 11.65 0.88
N ASP A 123 9.05 12.97 1.06
CA ASP A 123 9.38 13.94 0.02
C ASP A 123 10.87 14.07 -0.28
N GLY A 124 11.72 13.65 0.66
CA GLY A 124 13.17 13.60 0.47
C GLY A 124 13.67 12.34 -0.26
N LEU A 125 12.81 11.34 -0.49
CA LEU A 125 13.19 10.11 -1.19
C LEU A 125 13.40 10.37 -2.69
N PRO A 126 14.46 9.80 -3.30
CA PRO A 126 14.68 9.94 -4.74
C PRO A 126 13.59 9.23 -5.54
N LEU A 127 13.32 9.71 -6.77
CA LEU A 127 12.29 9.18 -7.65
C LEU A 127 12.47 7.68 -7.89
N THR A 128 13.67 7.20 -8.24
CA THR A 128 13.91 5.75 -8.42
C THR A 128 13.58 4.92 -7.17
N GLY A 129 13.71 5.51 -5.98
CA GLY A 129 13.34 4.88 -4.72
C GLY A 129 11.85 4.66 -4.60
N LEU A 130 11.10 5.77 -4.63
CA LEU A 130 9.65 5.77 -4.52
C LEU A 130 9.00 4.96 -5.65
N ALA A 131 9.42 5.19 -6.91
CA ALA A 131 8.87 4.52 -8.08
C ALA A 131 9.12 3.01 -8.09
N THR A 132 10.10 2.52 -7.32
CA THR A 132 10.32 1.09 -7.15
C THR A 132 9.56 0.53 -5.94
N LEU A 133 9.51 1.31 -4.85
CA LEU A 133 8.90 0.89 -3.59
C LEU A 133 7.38 0.80 -3.68
N ILE A 134 6.72 1.79 -4.29
CA ILE A 134 5.25 1.82 -4.40
C ILE A 134 4.72 0.58 -5.12
N PRO A 135 5.13 0.23 -6.35
CA PRO A 135 4.63 -0.99 -7.01
C PRO A 135 4.89 -2.30 -6.25
N LEU A 136 5.89 -2.36 -5.36
CA LEU A 136 6.08 -3.50 -4.46
C LEU A 136 4.98 -3.56 -3.39
N LEU A 137 4.61 -2.41 -2.82
CA LEU A 137 3.52 -2.29 -1.84
C LEU A 137 2.17 -2.59 -2.50
N GLU A 138 1.90 -2.02 -3.67
CA GLU A 138 0.69 -2.29 -4.48
C GLU A 138 0.53 -3.80 -4.75
N CYS A 139 1.61 -4.46 -5.19
CA CYS A 139 1.58 -5.91 -5.42
C CYS A 139 1.32 -6.71 -4.14
N ALA A 140 1.77 -6.23 -2.98
CA ALA A 140 1.54 -6.85 -1.67
C ALA A 140 0.10 -6.67 -1.19
N LEU A 141 -0.47 -5.47 -1.37
CA LEU A 141 -1.86 -5.12 -1.06
C LEU A 141 -2.85 -5.95 -1.91
N ASP A 142 -2.78 -5.84 -3.24
CA ASP A 142 -3.63 -6.57 -4.20
C ASP A 142 -3.52 -8.10 -4.04
N GLY A 143 -2.30 -8.61 -3.86
CA GLY A 143 -2.02 -10.04 -3.90
C GLY A 143 -2.45 -10.81 -2.64
N ALA A 144 -2.35 -10.19 -1.47
CA ALA A 144 -2.49 -10.88 -0.19
C ALA A 144 -3.68 -10.41 0.66
N LEU A 145 -4.00 -9.11 0.64
CA LEU A 145 -4.97 -8.51 1.55
C LEU A 145 -6.38 -8.54 0.95
N VAL A 146 -6.54 -8.10 -0.30
CA VAL A 146 -7.86 -8.06 -0.96
C VAL A 146 -8.43 -9.45 -1.21
N LYS A 147 -7.58 -10.38 -1.69
CA LYS A 147 -8.00 -11.78 -1.91
C LYS A 147 -8.33 -12.51 -0.61
N PHE A 148 -7.88 -12.04 0.55
CA PHE A 148 -8.32 -12.62 1.81
C PHE A 148 -9.76 -12.23 2.11
N LEU A 149 -10.04 -10.93 2.05
CA LEU A 149 -11.36 -10.39 2.37
C LEU A 149 -12.43 -11.02 1.46
N LEU A 150 -12.13 -11.16 0.16
CA LEU A 150 -13.04 -11.80 -0.78
C LEU A 150 -13.26 -13.31 -0.54
N ASP A 151 -12.29 -14.00 0.05
CA ASP A 151 -12.39 -15.44 0.35
C ASP A 151 -13.14 -15.71 1.67
N GLU A 152 -13.01 -14.84 2.67
CA GLU A 152 -13.59 -15.04 4.01
C GLU A 152 -14.92 -14.32 4.24
N VAL A 153 -15.14 -13.18 3.58
CA VAL A 153 -16.32 -12.34 3.80
C VAL A 153 -17.38 -12.67 2.75
N SER A 154 -18.59 -13.02 3.20
CA SER A 154 -19.71 -13.32 2.30
C SER A 154 -20.65 -12.12 2.05
N ASP A 155 -20.34 -10.95 2.59
CA ASP A 155 -21.13 -9.72 2.40
C ASP A 155 -21.03 -9.23 0.94
N PRO A 156 -22.11 -9.23 0.14
CA PRO A 156 -22.08 -8.83 -1.26
C PRO A 156 -21.69 -7.36 -1.46
N VAL A 157 -21.91 -6.49 -0.46
CA VAL A 157 -21.47 -5.09 -0.49
C VAL A 157 -19.95 -5.00 -0.43
N CYS A 158 -19.31 -5.82 0.41
CA CYS A 158 -17.85 -5.98 0.45
C CYS A 158 -17.31 -6.35 -0.93
N HIS A 159 -17.90 -7.36 -1.55
CA HIS A 159 -17.49 -7.80 -2.89
C HIS A 159 -17.70 -6.71 -3.94
N GLN A 160 -18.72 -5.86 -3.82
CA GLN A 160 -18.90 -4.71 -4.70
C GLN A 160 -17.81 -3.66 -4.51
N VAL A 161 -17.55 -3.26 -3.27
CA VAL A 161 -16.49 -2.30 -2.92
C VAL A 161 -15.14 -2.78 -3.47
N PHE A 162 -14.75 -4.02 -3.16
CA PHE A 162 -13.47 -4.56 -3.62
C PHE A 162 -13.41 -4.83 -5.12
N ARG A 163 -14.53 -4.93 -5.86
CA ARG A 163 -14.48 -4.92 -7.33
C ARG A 163 -14.02 -3.57 -7.87
N HIS A 164 -14.44 -2.47 -7.25
CA HIS A 164 -14.01 -1.14 -7.63
C HIS A 164 -12.53 -0.93 -7.27
N ILE A 165 -12.15 -1.20 -6.01
CA ILE A 165 -10.75 -1.11 -5.55
C ILE A 165 -9.83 -1.95 -6.46
N ASN A 166 -10.14 -3.23 -6.71
CA ASN A 166 -9.33 -4.08 -7.61
C ASN A 166 -9.21 -3.53 -9.04
N SER A 167 -10.23 -2.83 -9.54
CA SER A 167 -10.16 -2.20 -10.86
C SER A 167 -9.17 -1.03 -10.86
N ASP A 168 -9.07 -0.30 -9.75
CA ASP A 168 -8.19 0.84 -9.53
C ASP A 168 -6.75 0.37 -9.34
N GLU A 169 -6.51 -0.58 -8.42
CA GLU A 169 -5.23 -1.26 -8.18
C GLU A 169 -4.60 -1.83 -9.46
N ALA A 170 -5.41 -2.43 -10.34
CA ALA A 170 -4.92 -2.93 -11.62
C ALA A 170 -4.33 -1.83 -12.52
N ARG A 171 -4.88 -0.61 -12.45
CA ARG A 171 -4.36 0.56 -13.17
C ARG A 171 -3.12 1.11 -12.48
N HIS A 172 -3.09 1.15 -11.16
CA HIS A 172 -1.94 1.60 -10.36
C HIS A 172 -0.70 0.79 -10.69
N ILE A 173 -0.80 -0.53 -10.51
CA ILE A 173 0.27 -1.48 -10.85
C ILE A 173 0.71 -1.31 -12.30
N THR A 174 -0.23 -1.19 -13.25
CA THR A 174 0.11 -1.03 -14.66
C THR A 174 0.92 0.24 -14.89
N VAL A 175 0.45 1.38 -14.41
CA VAL A 175 1.14 2.67 -14.57
C VAL A 175 2.50 2.63 -13.90
N ASP A 176 2.61 2.12 -12.67
CA ASP A 176 3.85 2.11 -11.91
C ASP A 176 4.97 1.36 -12.62
N PHE A 177 4.67 0.18 -13.19
CA PHE A 177 5.65 -0.56 -13.97
C PHE A 177 6.02 0.15 -15.29
N GLN A 178 5.09 0.86 -15.92
CA GLN A 178 5.38 1.66 -17.11
C GLN A 178 6.22 2.90 -16.78
N VAL A 179 6.02 3.49 -15.60
CA VAL A 179 6.86 4.58 -15.10
C VAL A 179 8.26 4.07 -14.75
N LEU A 180 8.39 2.89 -14.14
CA LEU A 180 9.69 2.23 -13.94
C LEU A 180 10.42 2.02 -15.27
N GLU A 181 9.71 1.55 -16.29
CA GLU A 181 10.30 1.38 -17.63
C GLU A 181 10.78 2.72 -18.23
N LEU A 182 9.97 3.77 -18.10
CA LEU A 182 10.32 5.12 -18.54
C LEU A 182 11.55 5.67 -17.80
N ILE A 183 11.61 5.50 -16.48
CA ILE A 183 12.75 5.91 -15.66
C ILE A 183 14.00 5.16 -16.08
N GLY A 184 13.91 3.83 -16.21
CA GLY A 184 15.01 2.96 -16.60
C GLY A 184 15.56 3.26 -18.01
N ALA A 185 14.73 3.82 -18.90
CA ALA A 185 15.15 4.23 -20.23
C ALA A 185 16.11 5.43 -20.21
N GLY A 186 16.14 6.17 -19.10
CA GLY A 186 16.99 7.35 -18.90
C GLY A 186 18.51 7.06 -18.90
N PRO A 187 19.32 8.13 -18.78
CA PRO A 187 20.77 8.03 -18.72
C PRO A 187 21.25 7.25 -17.47
N LEU A 188 22.16 6.30 -17.66
CA LEU A 188 22.63 5.43 -16.57
C LEU A 188 23.24 6.20 -15.39
N HIS A 189 23.96 7.31 -15.64
CA HIS A 189 24.56 8.11 -14.58
C HIS A 189 23.50 8.70 -13.62
N LYS A 190 22.32 9.09 -14.11
CA LYS A 190 21.23 9.57 -13.25
C LYS A 190 20.67 8.45 -12.38
N LEU A 191 20.45 7.27 -12.97
CA LEU A 191 19.98 6.08 -12.25
C LEU A 191 20.93 5.70 -11.12
N VAL A 192 22.25 5.77 -11.36
CA VAL A 192 23.26 5.49 -10.34
C VAL A 192 23.23 6.55 -9.24
N ILE A 193 23.21 7.85 -9.59
CA ILE A 193 23.17 8.94 -8.59
C ILE A 193 21.93 8.82 -7.70
N GLU A 194 20.75 8.60 -8.29
CA GLU A 194 19.51 8.46 -7.52
C GLU A 194 19.50 7.18 -6.67
N SER A 195 20.08 6.08 -7.17
CA SER A 195 20.21 4.86 -6.39
C SER A 195 21.19 5.03 -5.21
N VAL A 196 22.28 5.77 -5.39
CA VAL A 196 23.20 6.11 -4.29
C VAL A 196 22.53 7.02 -3.27
N ALA A 197 21.60 7.88 -3.68
CA ALA A 197 20.84 8.71 -2.76
C ALA A 197 19.95 7.88 -1.80
N LEU A 198 19.63 6.63 -2.13
CA LEU A 198 18.97 5.70 -1.20
C LEU A 198 19.87 5.25 -0.05
N LEU A 199 21.20 5.38 -0.19
CA LEU A 199 22.16 5.06 0.87
C LEU A 199 22.32 6.20 1.89
N LYS A 200 21.60 7.32 1.72
CA LYS A 200 21.58 8.39 2.72
C LYS A 200 21.13 7.81 4.06
N PRO A 201 21.82 8.10 5.19
CA PRO A 201 21.53 7.48 6.48
C PRO A 201 20.06 7.56 6.89
N GLN A 202 19.41 8.70 6.68
CA GLN A 202 17.99 8.89 6.96
C GLN A 202 17.06 7.98 6.12
N VAL A 203 17.40 7.73 4.85
CA VAL A 203 16.61 6.88 3.95
C VAL A 203 16.80 5.41 4.30
N VAL A 204 18.05 5.00 4.52
CA VAL A 204 18.38 3.65 5.00
C VAL A 204 17.70 3.37 6.33
N LEU A 205 17.73 4.33 7.26
CA LEU A 205 17.03 4.23 8.53
C LEU A 205 15.53 4.07 8.32
N GLY A 206 14.90 4.84 7.43
CA GLY A 206 13.48 4.66 7.08
C GLY A 206 13.18 3.26 6.50
N LEU A 207 13.95 2.82 5.50
CA LEU A 207 13.77 1.50 4.87
C LEU A 207 14.00 0.34 5.84
N ILE A 208 14.95 0.45 6.76
CA ILE A 208 15.29 -0.65 7.70
C ILE A 208 14.46 -0.59 8.98
N VAL A 209 14.25 0.59 9.57
CA VAL A 209 13.56 0.73 10.85
C VAL A 209 12.05 0.66 10.69
N VAL A 210 11.54 0.97 9.49
CA VAL A 210 10.10 1.15 9.29
C VAL A 210 9.53 0.14 8.31
N PHE A 211 10.09 0.05 7.10
CA PHE A 211 9.56 -0.87 6.09
C PHE A 211 9.78 -2.34 6.45
N VAL A 212 10.92 -2.69 7.06
CA VAL A 212 11.16 -4.07 7.52
C VAL A 212 10.14 -4.51 8.58
N PRO A 213 9.94 -3.78 9.70
CA PRO A 213 8.91 -4.16 10.66
C PRO A 213 7.49 -4.12 10.11
N LEU A 214 7.15 -3.14 9.27
CA LEU A 214 5.83 -3.03 8.65
C LEU A 214 5.47 -4.29 7.87
N ILE A 215 6.30 -4.67 6.90
CA ILE A 215 6.01 -5.81 6.01
C ILE A 215 5.97 -7.12 6.81
N ASN A 216 6.89 -7.31 7.77
CA ASN A 216 6.90 -8.52 8.59
C ASN A 216 5.69 -8.57 9.54
N LYS A 217 5.24 -7.43 10.08
CA LYS A 217 4.04 -7.37 10.92
C LYS A 217 2.76 -7.63 10.12
N MET A 218 2.66 -7.08 8.90
CA MET A 218 1.56 -7.39 7.99
C MET A 218 1.48 -8.88 7.69
N ARG A 219 2.63 -9.51 7.41
CA ARG A 219 2.73 -10.97 7.28
C ARG A 219 2.23 -11.68 8.54
N ASP A 220 2.69 -11.27 9.72
CA ASP A 220 2.31 -11.94 10.98
C ASP A 220 0.80 -11.79 11.26
N ASN A 221 0.21 -10.65 10.94
CA ASN A 221 -1.24 -10.44 11.02
C ASN A 221 -1.99 -11.34 10.03
N ILE A 222 -1.52 -11.45 8.79
CA ILE A 222 -2.04 -12.38 7.78
C ILE A 222 -2.01 -13.82 8.31
N VAL A 223 -0.86 -14.28 8.81
CA VAL A 223 -0.70 -15.63 9.38
C VAL A 223 -1.63 -15.85 10.56
N ALA A 224 -1.75 -14.88 11.48
CA ALA A 224 -2.62 -14.96 12.65
C ALA A 224 -4.10 -15.09 12.27
N MET A 225 -4.50 -14.56 11.11
CA MET A 225 -5.84 -14.72 10.58
C MET A 225 -6.06 -16.07 9.86
N GLY A 226 -5.07 -16.97 9.86
CA GLY A 226 -5.16 -18.28 9.22
C GLY A 226 -4.92 -18.26 7.71
N LEU A 227 -4.44 -17.14 7.16
CA LEU A 227 -4.10 -17.05 5.74
C LEU A 227 -2.83 -17.84 5.43
N PRO A 228 -2.80 -18.55 4.28
CA PRO A 228 -1.57 -19.15 3.81
C PRO A 228 -0.58 -18.05 3.43
N GLU A 229 0.62 -18.12 4.03
CA GLU A 229 1.76 -17.24 3.71
C GLU A 229 2.05 -17.17 2.22
N GLN A 230 1.71 -18.23 1.48
CA GLN A 230 1.78 -18.33 0.03
C GLN A 230 1.18 -17.11 -0.71
N LYS A 231 0.16 -16.45 -0.16
CA LYS A 231 -0.40 -15.22 -0.74
C LYS A 231 0.63 -14.08 -0.76
N LEU A 232 1.44 -13.91 0.29
CA LEU A 232 2.54 -12.93 0.32
C LEU A 232 3.69 -13.31 -0.63
N TYR A 233 4.01 -14.60 -0.75
CA TYR A 233 4.98 -15.07 -1.76
C TYR A 233 4.51 -14.74 -3.18
N ASN A 234 3.21 -14.90 -3.46
CA ASN A 234 2.63 -14.61 -4.77
C ASN A 234 2.73 -13.12 -5.11
N ALA A 235 2.52 -12.23 -4.13
CA ALA A 235 2.72 -10.80 -4.29
C ALA A 235 4.16 -10.44 -4.68
N VAL A 236 5.15 -10.92 -3.93
CA VAL A 236 6.57 -10.67 -4.24
C VAL A 236 6.95 -11.28 -5.59
N LYS A 237 6.43 -12.47 -5.89
CA LYS A 237 6.62 -13.10 -7.20
C LYS A 237 6.02 -12.26 -8.32
N ARG A 238 4.84 -11.66 -8.13
CA ARG A 238 4.19 -10.77 -9.09
C ARG A 238 5.06 -9.54 -9.35
N PHE A 239 5.54 -8.87 -8.31
CA PHE A 239 6.47 -7.74 -8.44
C PHE A 239 7.73 -8.10 -9.25
N ALA A 240 8.38 -9.21 -8.88
CA ALA A 240 9.57 -9.68 -9.58
C ALA A 240 9.27 -10.05 -11.05
N THR A 241 8.14 -10.71 -11.31
CA THR A 241 7.76 -11.17 -12.65
C THR A 241 7.42 -10.01 -13.57
N ILE A 242 6.60 -9.06 -13.13
CA ILE A 242 6.22 -7.91 -13.96
C ILE A 242 7.44 -7.02 -14.20
N GLY A 243 8.22 -6.68 -13.17
CA GLY A 243 9.43 -5.89 -13.33
C GLY A 243 10.51 -6.55 -14.19
N SER A 244 10.58 -7.88 -14.22
CA SER A 244 11.49 -8.62 -15.10
C SER A 244 11.13 -8.58 -16.59
N ARG A 245 9.91 -8.19 -16.93
CA ARG A 245 9.46 -8.07 -18.32
C ARG A 245 9.82 -6.73 -18.95
N GLY A 246 10.12 -5.72 -18.15
CA GLY A 246 10.56 -4.42 -18.63
C GLY A 246 12.03 -4.44 -19.04
N ASP A 247 12.33 -4.08 -20.29
CA ASP A 247 13.69 -4.06 -20.84
C ASP A 247 14.58 -3.06 -20.10
N PHE A 248 14.00 -1.92 -19.74
CA PHE A 248 14.68 -0.83 -19.07
C PHE A 248 14.56 -0.86 -17.55
N THR A 249 13.50 -1.46 -17.00
CA THR A 249 13.34 -1.66 -15.55
C THR A 249 14.53 -2.42 -14.96
N GLN A 250 15.09 -3.38 -15.69
CA GLN A 250 16.29 -4.12 -15.30
C GLN A 250 17.56 -3.25 -15.15
N ARG A 251 17.55 -2.01 -15.63
CA ARG A 251 18.68 -1.08 -15.51
C ARG A 251 18.67 -0.30 -14.21
N ILE A 252 17.58 -0.35 -13.44
CA ILE A 252 17.41 0.42 -12.19
C ILE A 252 18.06 -0.36 -11.03
N PRO A 253 19.14 0.14 -10.41
CA PRO A 253 19.78 -0.56 -9.28
C PRO A 253 18.85 -0.72 -8.07
N ALA A 254 18.05 0.30 -7.76
CA ALA A 254 17.06 0.27 -6.68
C ALA A 254 16.07 -0.90 -6.82
N TYR A 255 15.64 -1.22 -8.05
CA TYR A 255 14.77 -2.36 -8.35
C TYR A 255 15.38 -3.69 -7.93
N HIS A 256 16.66 -3.91 -8.22
CA HIS A 256 17.33 -5.16 -7.84
C HIS A 256 17.51 -5.30 -6.34
N VAL A 257 17.86 -4.21 -5.65
CA VAL A 257 18.00 -4.19 -4.19
C VAL A 257 16.66 -4.51 -3.53
N LEU A 258 15.58 -3.83 -3.92
CA LEU A 258 14.24 -4.05 -3.37
C LEU A 258 13.69 -5.44 -3.73
N ARG A 259 13.93 -5.93 -4.94
CA ARG A 259 13.57 -7.29 -5.35
C ARG A 259 14.28 -8.35 -4.50
N ALA A 260 15.58 -8.18 -4.25
CA ALA A 260 16.35 -9.09 -3.41
C ALA A 260 15.86 -9.05 -1.95
N GLN A 261 15.58 -7.85 -1.43
CA GLN A 261 15.00 -7.68 -0.10
C GLN A 261 13.64 -8.37 0.02
N ALA A 262 12.75 -8.14 -0.94
CA ALA A 262 11.43 -8.76 -0.96
C ALA A 262 11.51 -10.29 -1.01
N ALA A 263 12.46 -10.85 -1.78
CA ALA A 263 12.72 -12.29 -1.80
C ALA A 263 13.18 -12.83 -0.43
N MET A 264 14.06 -12.11 0.26
CA MET A 264 14.50 -12.48 1.63
C MET A 264 13.39 -12.38 2.67
N VAL A 265 12.42 -11.46 2.49
CA VAL A 265 11.28 -11.29 3.40
C VAL A 265 10.29 -12.43 3.29
N VAL A 266 10.15 -13.02 2.11
CA VAL A 266 9.25 -14.17 1.94
C VAL A 266 9.95 -15.48 2.27
N ASP A 267 11.23 -15.64 1.98
CA ASP A 267 11.96 -16.88 2.30
C ASP A 267 12.22 -17.06 3.81
N ARG A 268 11.42 -17.93 4.44
CA ARG A 268 11.56 -18.30 5.86
C ARG A 268 12.90 -18.90 6.24
N THR A 269 13.62 -19.50 5.30
CA THR A 269 14.94 -20.08 5.58
C THR A 269 16.04 -19.02 5.62
N SER A 270 15.72 -17.80 5.16
CA SER A 270 16.67 -16.70 5.12
C SER A 270 17.11 -16.29 6.53
N PRO A 271 18.42 -16.10 6.77
CA PRO A 271 18.92 -15.58 8.03
C PRO A 271 18.44 -14.15 8.31
N TYR A 272 17.90 -13.46 7.30
CA TYR A 272 17.26 -12.15 7.42
C TYR A 272 16.23 -12.08 8.55
N HIS A 273 15.38 -13.09 8.70
CA HIS A 273 14.34 -13.10 9.74
C HIS A 273 14.95 -13.09 11.13
N ARG A 274 15.85 -14.04 11.40
CA ARG A 274 16.49 -14.20 12.71
C ARG A 274 17.42 -13.03 13.05
N LEU A 275 18.18 -12.53 12.08
CA LEU A 275 19.27 -11.57 12.33
C LEU A 275 18.81 -10.12 12.25
N LEU A 276 17.73 -9.82 11.54
CA LEU A 276 17.29 -8.44 11.31
C LEU A 276 15.79 -8.27 11.55
N ALA A 277 14.93 -9.02 10.87
CA ALA A 277 13.49 -8.75 10.85
C ALA A 277 12.83 -8.91 12.22
N ASP A 278 12.98 -10.09 12.85
CA ASP A 278 12.32 -10.40 14.12
C ASP A 278 12.84 -9.53 15.29
N PRO A 279 14.16 -9.30 15.43
CA PRO A 279 14.69 -8.35 16.41
C PRO A 279 14.12 -6.94 16.21
N MET A 280 14.02 -6.48 14.96
CA MET A 280 13.51 -5.14 14.65
C MET A 280 12.02 -5.00 14.94
N VAL A 281 11.20 -5.99 14.57
CA VAL A 281 9.76 -6.01 14.93
C VAL A 281 9.61 -5.98 16.45
N ARG A 282 10.40 -6.76 17.19
CA ARG A 282 10.35 -6.78 18.65
C ARG A 282 10.76 -5.44 19.26
N LEU A 283 11.82 -4.81 18.77
CA LEU A 283 12.31 -3.52 19.27
C LEU A 283 11.33 -2.38 18.97
N THR A 284 10.83 -2.31 17.74
CA THR A 284 9.87 -1.28 17.32
C THR A 284 8.53 -1.41 18.03
N SER A 285 8.11 -2.64 18.36
CA SER A 285 6.91 -2.88 19.16
C SER A 285 6.98 -2.33 20.60
N LEU A 286 8.18 -2.02 21.11
CA LEU A 286 8.37 -1.40 22.42
C LEU A 286 8.29 0.12 22.39
N VAL A 287 8.22 0.73 21.21
CA VAL A 287 8.11 2.19 21.07
C VAL A 287 6.76 2.64 21.66
N PRO A 288 6.74 3.47 22.71
CA PRO A 288 5.49 3.94 23.29
C PRO A 288 4.69 4.75 22.27
N ALA A 289 3.42 4.41 22.08
CA ALA A 289 2.52 5.11 21.13
C ALA A 289 2.50 6.63 21.34
N ARG A 290 2.65 7.09 22.60
CA ARG A 290 2.70 8.52 22.95
C ARG A 290 3.87 9.27 22.28
N LEU A 291 4.98 8.60 21.96
CA LEU A 291 6.13 9.21 21.28
C LEU A 291 5.91 9.39 19.77
N LEU A 292 4.96 8.66 19.20
CA LEU A 292 4.63 8.76 17.78
C LEU A 292 3.61 9.88 17.49
N GLY A 293 3.01 10.45 18.53
CA GLY A 293 1.97 11.48 18.39
C GLY A 293 0.64 10.90 17.91
N LYS A 294 -0.33 11.78 17.60
CA LYS A 294 -1.51 11.38 16.85
C LYS A 294 -1.10 11.15 15.38
N PRO A 295 -1.74 10.21 14.65
CA PRO A 295 -1.61 10.21 13.19
C PRO A 295 -1.93 11.63 12.68
N GLN A 296 -1.02 12.16 11.85
CA GLN A 296 -0.80 13.59 11.56
C GLN A 296 -1.96 14.24 10.76
N ALA A 297 -1.82 15.53 10.40
CA ALA A 297 -2.82 16.48 9.89
C ALA A 297 -3.70 16.09 8.68
N TRP A 298 -3.61 14.87 8.16
CA TRP A 298 -4.33 14.38 6.96
C TRP A 298 -5.43 13.37 7.29
N VAL A 299 -5.60 13.06 8.57
CA VAL A 299 -6.71 12.24 9.11
C VAL A 299 -8.05 12.96 8.98
N ASP A 300 -8.04 14.28 8.85
CA ASP A 300 -9.26 15.09 8.77
C ASP A 300 -10.08 14.84 7.48
N GLU A 301 -9.50 14.17 6.48
CA GLU A 301 -10.17 13.78 5.23
C GLU A 301 -10.71 12.34 5.25
N LEU A 302 -10.43 11.56 6.30
CA LEU A 302 -10.98 10.21 6.47
C LEU A 302 -12.42 10.30 6.98
N THR A 303 -13.34 9.68 6.25
CA THR A 303 -14.74 9.60 6.63
C THR A 303 -15.32 8.24 6.29
N HIS A 304 -16.13 7.72 7.22
CA HIS A 304 -16.93 6.53 6.99
C HIS A 304 -18.25 6.86 6.26
N GLU A 305 -18.57 8.15 6.07
CA GLU A 305 -19.80 8.56 5.42
C GLU A 305 -19.70 8.32 3.91
N PRO A 306 -20.73 7.71 3.29
CA PRO A 306 -20.72 7.41 1.87
C PRO A 306 -21.04 8.67 1.05
N ILE A 307 -20.09 9.59 1.01
CA ILE A 307 -20.21 10.88 0.32
C ILE A 307 -19.69 10.79 -1.13
N ALA A 308 -20.20 11.70 -1.96
CA ALA A 308 -19.65 11.93 -3.29
C ALA A 308 -18.17 12.35 -3.17
N SER A 309 -17.28 11.65 -3.88
CA SER A 309 -15.82 11.77 -3.82
C SER A 309 -15.27 12.12 -5.19
#